data_AF-A0A497EN89-F1
#
_entry.id   AF-A0A497EN89-F1
#
_cell.length_a   1.000
_cell.length_b   1.000
_cell.length_c   1.000
_cell.angle_alpha   90.00
_cell.angle_beta   90.00
_cell.angle_gamma   90.00
#
_symmetry.space_group_name_H-M   'P 1'
#
loop_
_entity.id
_entity.type
_entity.pdbx_description
1 polymer ?
#
loop_
_entity_poly.entity_id
_entity_poly.type
_entity_poly.pdbx_seq_one_letter_code
_entity_poly.pdbx_strand_id
1 'polypeptide(L)'
;MAGSVQISARIVETGIHKLHSLGFPLKAVKRGVGSCPIAPPHPDPSVMMGRANDMLLLAGKVYLAVEYHDLEKLREHVEKTPSSSSRQYGKPFYEIYKEAGCDFYKIDPNLFAPALITVFELSTGIGFKAGHVDAELLKKSLGL
;
A
#
# COMPACT_ATOMS: atom_id res chain seq x y z
N MET A 1 -1.26 17.86 10.91
CA MET A 1 -0.22 17.84 9.86
C MET A 1 0.84 16.78 10.07
N ALA A 2 1.58 16.78 11.19
CA ALA A 2 2.62 15.77 11.44
C ALA A 2 2.13 14.31 11.29
N GLY A 3 0.92 14.01 11.78
CA GLY A 3 0.27 12.70 11.61
C GLY A 3 0.05 12.29 10.15
N SER A 4 -0.47 13.17 9.31
CA SER A 4 -0.66 12.87 7.88
C SER A 4 0.68 12.62 7.18
N VAL A 5 1.69 13.44 7.47
CA VAL A 5 3.03 13.31 6.87
C VAL A 5 3.68 11.99 7.26
N GLN A 6 3.72 11.67 8.57
CA GLN A 6 4.39 10.46 9.04
C GLN A 6 3.67 9.17 8.61
N ILE A 7 2.34 9.19 8.40
CA ILE A 7 1.62 8.04 7.84
C ILE A 7 1.96 7.87 6.36
N SER A 8 1.86 8.93 5.55
CA SER A 8 2.21 8.85 4.12
C SER A 8 3.68 8.46 3.89
N ALA A 9 4.59 8.88 4.78
CA ALA A 9 6.00 8.51 4.74
C ALA A 9 6.28 7.00 4.92
N ARG A 10 5.30 6.23 5.42
CA ARG A 10 5.41 4.77 5.58
C ARG A 10 5.20 4.00 4.29
N ILE A 11 5.00 4.66 3.15
CA ILE A 11 4.66 3.97 1.90
C ILE A 11 5.69 2.89 1.49
N VAL A 12 6.99 3.12 1.70
CA VAL A 12 8.01 2.08 1.44
C VAL A 12 7.89 0.93 2.44
N GLU A 13 7.62 1.25 3.70
CA GLU A 13 7.41 0.26 4.77
C GLU A 13 6.21 -0.63 4.46
N THR A 14 5.06 -0.07 4.05
CA THR A 14 3.87 -0.88 3.73
C THR A 14 4.11 -1.84 2.57
N GLY A 15 4.82 -1.42 1.53
CA GLY A 15 5.21 -2.30 0.41
C GLY A 15 6.13 -3.45 0.86
N ILE A 16 7.15 -3.14 1.66
CA ILE A 16 8.09 -4.15 2.19
C ILE A 16 7.41 -5.10 3.18
N HIS A 17 6.59 -4.57 4.09
CA HIS A 17 5.82 -5.33 5.07
C HIS A 17 4.87 -6.32 4.39
N LYS A 18 4.15 -5.85 3.36
CA LYS A 18 3.27 -6.70 2.57
C LYS A 18 4.02 -7.80 1.84
N LEU A 19 5.15 -7.50 1.18
CA LEU A 19 6.02 -8.52 0.58
C LEU A 19 6.46 -9.56 1.62
N HIS A 20 6.86 -9.12 2.81
CA HIS A 20 7.26 -10.00 3.90
C HIS A 20 6.12 -10.93 4.35
N SER A 21 4.89 -10.40 4.49
CA SER A 21 3.72 -11.22 4.82
C SER A 21 3.39 -12.27 3.76
N LEU A 22 3.79 -12.04 2.51
CA LEU A 22 3.68 -13.00 1.41
C LEU A 22 4.86 -14.00 1.38
N GLY A 23 5.79 -13.92 2.32
CA GLY A 23 6.96 -14.79 2.43
C GLY A 23 8.18 -14.33 1.61
N PHE A 24 8.17 -13.10 1.07
CA PHE A 24 9.34 -12.58 0.35
C PHE A 24 10.50 -12.30 1.35
N PRO A 25 11.74 -12.71 1.03
CA PRO A 25 12.87 -12.52 1.94
C PRO A 25 13.30 -11.05 1.99
N LEU A 26 13.16 -10.41 3.16
CA LEU A 26 13.50 -8.99 3.37
C LEU A 26 14.94 -8.64 2.95
N LYS A 27 15.90 -9.56 3.15
CA LYS A 27 17.32 -9.36 2.79
C LYS A 27 17.55 -9.21 1.28
N ALA A 28 16.58 -9.62 0.46
CA ALA A 28 16.63 -9.42 -0.99
C ALA A 28 16.38 -7.96 -1.38
N VAL A 29 15.66 -7.17 -0.56
CA VAL A 29 15.40 -5.75 -0.83
C VAL A 29 16.67 -4.95 -0.58
N LYS A 30 17.21 -4.30 -1.62
CA LYS A 30 18.44 -3.51 -1.53
C LYS A 30 18.18 -2.02 -1.46
N ARG A 31 17.13 -1.55 -2.15
CA ARG A 31 16.75 -0.14 -2.21
C ARG A 31 15.24 -0.03 -2.30
N GLY A 32 14.71 1.06 -1.74
CA GLY A 32 13.30 1.39 -1.82
C GLY A 32 13.10 2.89 -1.96
N VAL A 33 12.21 3.29 -2.86
CA VAL A 33 11.74 4.66 -3.02
C VAL A 33 10.22 4.61 -3.06
N GLY A 34 9.57 5.59 -2.45
CA GLY A 34 8.12 5.67 -2.46
C GLY A 34 7.62 7.09 -2.59
N SER A 35 6.40 7.21 -3.08
CA SER A 35 5.69 8.48 -3.21
C SER A 35 4.25 8.27 -2.77
N CYS A 36 3.77 9.13 -1.87
CA CYS A 36 2.43 9.04 -1.33
C CYS A 36 1.89 10.45 -1.06
N PRO A 37 0.64 10.78 -1.44
CA PRO A 37 0.06 12.07 -1.10
C PRO A 37 -0.13 12.21 0.41
N ILE A 38 -0.13 13.45 0.90
CA ILE A 38 -0.38 13.76 2.31
C ILE A 38 -1.86 14.02 2.49
N ALA A 39 -2.52 13.27 3.40
CA ALA A 39 -3.94 13.43 3.66
C ALA A 39 -4.26 14.83 4.23
N PRO A 40 -5.26 15.55 3.68
CA PRO A 40 -5.73 16.80 4.25
C PRO A 40 -6.35 16.54 5.63
N PRO A 41 -6.11 17.44 6.62
CA PRO A 41 -6.60 17.26 7.98
C PRO A 41 -8.13 17.24 8.04
N HIS A 42 -8.68 16.47 8.98
CA HIS A 42 -10.10 16.40 9.27
C HIS A 42 -10.31 16.42 10.80
N PRO A 43 -11.36 17.11 11.32
CA PRO A 43 -11.58 17.23 12.77
C PRO A 43 -11.99 15.90 13.44
N ASP A 44 -12.73 15.04 12.73
CA ASP A 44 -13.06 13.70 13.23
C ASP A 44 -11.83 12.78 13.12
N PRO A 45 -11.32 12.21 14.23
CA PRO A 45 -10.11 11.38 14.23
C PRO A 45 -10.28 10.05 13.51
N SER A 46 -11.49 9.49 13.48
CA SER A 46 -11.78 8.22 12.79
C SER A 46 -11.78 8.43 11.28
N VAL A 47 -12.37 9.53 10.82
CA VAL A 47 -12.30 9.94 9.40
C VAL A 47 -10.87 10.29 9.02
N MET A 48 -10.13 11.00 9.88
CA MET A 48 -8.72 11.34 9.65
C MET A 48 -7.85 10.08 9.50
N MET A 49 -8.06 9.07 10.35
CA MET A 49 -7.39 7.78 10.26
C MET A 49 -7.70 7.08 8.93
N GLY A 50 -8.97 7.07 8.51
CA GLY A 50 -9.36 6.53 7.21
C GLY A 50 -8.67 7.23 6.05
N ARG A 51 -8.72 8.57 6.00
CA ARG A 51 -8.07 9.37 4.95
C ARG A 51 -6.58 9.14 4.88
N ALA A 52 -5.90 9.05 6.03
CA ALA A 52 -4.46 8.84 6.07
C ALA A 52 -4.07 7.46 5.51
N ASN A 53 -4.83 6.41 5.84
CA ASN A 53 -4.65 5.08 5.25
C ASN A 53 -4.97 5.08 3.76
N ASP A 54 -6.07 5.70 3.33
CA ASP A 54 -6.46 5.77 1.92
C ASP A 54 -5.38 6.39 1.02
N MET A 55 -4.54 7.31 1.54
CA MET A 55 -3.40 7.82 0.76
C MET A 55 -2.42 6.70 0.37
N LEU A 56 -2.14 5.77 1.29
CA LEU A 56 -1.25 4.63 1.07
C LEU A 56 -1.91 3.60 0.14
N LEU A 57 -3.16 3.24 0.48
CA LEU A 57 -3.91 2.16 -0.16
C LEU A 57 -4.32 2.50 -1.60
N LEU A 58 -4.68 3.75 -1.87
CA LEU A 58 -5.29 4.15 -3.14
C LEU A 58 -4.35 4.99 -4.01
N ALA A 59 -3.32 5.61 -3.44
CA ALA A 59 -2.40 6.47 -4.18
C ALA A 59 -0.91 6.24 -3.91
N GLY A 60 -0.58 5.38 -2.95
CA GLY A 60 0.78 5.09 -2.56
C GLY A 60 1.51 4.29 -3.63
N LYS A 61 2.68 4.80 -4.06
CA LYS A 61 3.54 4.15 -5.05
C LYS A 61 4.84 3.72 -4.39
N VAL A 62 5.24 2.48 -4.64
CA VAL A 62 6.51 1.91 -4.18
C VAL A 62 7.33 1.42 -5.36
N TYR A 63 8.62 1.71 -5.33
CA TYR A 63 9.62 1.23 -6.25
C TYR A 63 10.73 0.55 -5.45
N LEU A 64 10.93 -0.74 -5.66
CA LEU A 64 11.97 -1.51 -4.99
C LEU A 64 13.00 -2.01 -6.00
N ALA A 65 14.26 -2.05 -5.57
CA ALA A 65 15.30 -2.81 -6.26
C ALA A 65 15.70 -4.00 -5.37
N VAL A 66 15.69 -5.19 -5.95
CA VAL A 66 15.93 -6.46 -5.25
C VAL A 66 17.02 -7.27 -5.92
N GLU A 67 17.65 -8.15 -5.14
CA GLU A 67 18.43 -9.28 -5.64
C GLU A 67 17.66 -10.56 -5.35
N TYR A 68 16.98 -11.09 -6.37
CA TYR A 68 16.14 -12.27 -6.25
C TYR A 68 16.02 -12.97 -7.60
N HIS A 69 16.81 -14.03 -7.80
CA HIS A 69 17.01 -14.63 -9.12
C HIS A 69 15.81 -15.43 -9.67
N ASP A 70 14.85 -15.80 -8.82
CA ASP A 70 13.63 -16.48 -9.26
C ASP A 70 12.60 -15.44 -9.73
N LEU A 71 12.65 -15.12 -11.02
CA LEU A 71 11.83 -14.07 -11.63
C LEU A 71 10.32 -14.38 -11.65
N GLU A 72 9.95 -15.65 -11.83
CA GLU A 72 8.54 -16.06 -11.83
C GLU A 72 7.96 -15.89 -10.43
N LYS A 73 8.68 -16.34 -9.40
CA LYS A 73 8.24 -16.16 -8.02
C LYS A 73 8.26 -14.69 -7.60
N LEU A 74 9.23 -13.91 -8.07
CA LEU A 74 9.24 -12.46 -7.87
C LEU A 74 7.97 -11.83 -8.44
N ARG A 75 7.62 -12.17 -9.67
CA ARG A 75 6.39 -11.70 -10.33
C ARG A 75 5.16 -12.03 -9.51
N GLU A 76 5.02 -13.26 -9.04
CA GLU A 76 3.88 -13.67 -8.20
C GLU A 76 3.76 -12.85 -6.92
N HIS A 77 4.89 -12.59 -6.23
CA HIS A 77 4.89 -11.76 -5.03
C HIS A 77 4.45 -10.33 -5.35
N VAL A 78 4.96 -9.76 -6.45
CA VAL A 78 4.62 -8.41 -6.90
C VAL A 78 3.14 -8.31 -7.23
N GLU A 79 2.56 -9.27 -7.96
CA GLU A 79 1.14 -9.28 -8.35
C GLU A 79 0.19 -9.36 -7.15
N LYS A 80 0.60 -10.03 -6.06
CA LYS A 80 -0.18 -10.18 -4.81
C LYS A 80 0.04 -9.03 -3.81
N THR A 81 0.97 -8.12 -4.08
CA THR A 81 1.33 -7.05 -3.13
C THR A 81 0.33 -5.89 -3.07
N PRO A 82 -0.22 -5.35 -4.17
CA PRO A 82 -1.10 -4.18 -4.10
C PRO A 82 -2.30 -4.34 -3.16
N SER A 83 -2.78 -3.24 -2.59
CA SER A 83 -4.02 -3.17 -1.80
C SER A 83 -5.24 -3.73 -2.53
N SER A 84 -5.27 -3.59 -3.87
CA SER A 84 -6.32 -4.15 -4.73
C SER A 84 -6.40 -5.68 -4.75
N SER A 85 -5.44 -6.38 -4.14
CA SER A 85 -5.49 -7.83 -3.94
C SER A 85 -6.38 -8.25 -2.75
N SER A 86 -6.72 -7.31 -1.85
CA SER A 86 -7.58 -7.57 -0.70
C SER A 86 -9.04 -7.71 -1.11
N ARG A 87 -9.77 -8.58 -0.41
CA ARG A 87 -11.23 -8.75 -0.62
C ARG A 87 -12.05 -7.56 -0.15
N GLN A 88 -11.51 -6.72 0.73
CA GLN A 88 -12.19 -5.54 1.26
C GLN A 88 -11.85 -4.25 0.49
N TYR A 89 -11.01 -4.34 -0.53
CA TYR A 89 -10.73 -3.23 -1.43
C TYR A 89 -12.01 -2.73 -2.14
N GLY A 90 -12.07 -1.45 -2.48
CA GLY A 90 -13.15 -0.85 -3.28
C GLY A 90 -14.05 0.14 -2.53
N LYS A 91 -13.76 0.43 -1.26
CA LYS A 91 -14.42 1.48 -0.49
C LYS A 91 -13.39 2.25 0.36
N PRO A 92 -13.68 3.51 0.77
CA PRO A 92 -12.80 4.26 1.66
C PRO A 92 -12.52 3.50 2.97
N PHE A 93 -11.30 3.58 3.50
CA PHE A 93 -10.91 2.83 4.69
C PHE A 93 -11.80 3.11 5.90
N TYR A 94 -12.31 4.34 6.03
CA TYR A 94 -13.26 4.68 7.09
C TYR A 94 -14.57 3.86 7.00
N GLU A 95 -15.08 3.62 5.79
CA GLU A 95 -16.26 2.76 5.59
C GLU A 95 -15.94 1.30 5.95
N ILE A 96 -14.77 0.79 5.54
CA ILE A 96 -14.29 -0.57 5.91
C ILE A 96 -14.21 -0.71 7.43
N TYR A 97 -13.59 0.27 8.09
CA TYR A 97 -13.42 0.27 9.53
C TYR A 97 -14.76 0.31 10.28
N LYS A 98 -15.72 1.10 9.79
CA LYS A 98 -17.07 1.16 10.36
C LYS A 98 -17.83 -0.16 10.18
N GLU A 99 -17.78 -0.77 9.00
CA GLU A 99 -18.41 -2.06 8.74
C GLU A 99 -17.78 -3.20 9.56
N ALA A 100 -16.49 -3.11 9.86
CA ALA A 100 -15.79 -4.00 10.77
C ALA A 100 -16.16 -3.79 12.25
N GLY A 101 -17.09 -2.88 12.56
CA GLY A 101 -17.49 -2.56 13.93
C GLY A 101 -16.39 -1.83 14.71
N CYS A 102 -15.61 -1.01 14.02
CA CYS A 102 -14.47 -0.27 14.57
C CYS A 102 -13.36 -1.17 15.15
N ASP A 103 -13.23 -2.38 14.63
CA ASP A 103 -12.26 -3.40 15.07
C ASP A 103 -11.25 -3.71 13.95
N PHE A 104 -9.99 -3.33 14.17
CA PHE A 104 -8.91 -3.57 13.20
C PHE A 104 -8.64 -5.05 12.95
N TYR A 105 -8.92 -5.94 13.91
CA TYR A 105 -8.67 -7.38 13.74
C TYR A 105 -9.64 -8.03 12.76
N LYS A 106 -10.76 -7.35 12.46
CA LYS A 106 -11.74 -7.79 11.45
C LYS A 106 -11.46 -7.22 10.06
N ILE A 107 -10.40 -6.42 9.91
CA ILE A 107 -9.93 -5.93 8.62
C ILE A 107 -8.89 -6.91 8.07
N ASP A 108 -9.03 -7.26 6.80
CA ASP A 108 -8.11 -8.07 6.04
C ASP A 108 -6.72 -7.42 6.08
N PRO A 109 -5.71 -8.07 6.69
CA PRO A 109 -4.38 -7.51 6.79
C PRO A 109 -3.76 -7.23 5.42
N ASN A 110 -4.24 -7.92 4.38
CA ASN A 110 -3.78 -7.71 3.01
C ASN A 110 -4.12 -6.34 2.45
N LEU A 111 -5.06 -5.63 3.06
CA LEU A 111 -5.48 -4.29 2.68
C LEU A 111 -4.40 -3.24 3.01
N PHE A 112 -3.56 -3.48 4.03
CA PHE A 112 -2.46 -2.60 4.41
C PHE A 112 -1.27 -2.76 3.47
N ALA A 113 -1.43 -2.21 2.27
CA ALA A 113 -0.54 -2.38 1.15
C ALA A 113 -0.52 -1.11 0.26
N PRO A 114 0.50 -0.91 -0.57
CA PRO A 114 0.54 0.21 -1.51
C PRO A 114 -0.50 0.03 -2.62
N ALA A 115 -0.94 1.14 -3.20
CA ALA A 115 -1.79 1.15 -4.40
C ALA A 115 -1.06 0.57 -5.62
N LEU A 116 0.20 0.96 -5.80
CA LEU A 116 1.07 0.54 -6.89
C LEU A 116 2.42 0.11 -6.36
N ILE A 117 2.92 -1.02 -6.84
CA ILE A 117 4.30 -1.45 -6.64
C ILE A 117 4.99 -1.72 -7.97
N THR A 118 6.27 -1.35 -8.06
CA THR A 118 7.18 -1.76 -9.13
C THR A 118 8.45 -2.32 -8.49
N VAL A 119 8.89 -3.49 -8.91
CA VAL A 119 10.09 -4.15 -8.38
C VAL A 119 11.03 -4.50 -9.51
N PHE A 120 12.28 -4.07 -9.39
CA PHE A 120 13.36 -4.33 -10.34
C PHE A 120 14.34 -5.34 -9.77
N GLU A 121 14.63 -6.39 -10.53
CA GLU A 121 15.69 -7.34 -10.21
C GLU A 121 17.02 -6.79 -10.75
N LEU A 122 18.00 -6.62 -9.87
CA LEU A 122 19.23 -5.87 -10.16
C LEU A 122 20.18 -6.59 -11.13
N SER A 123 20.24 -7.92 -11.12
CA SER A 123 21.18 -8.68 -11.94
C SER A 123 20.73 -8.80 -13.41
N THR A 124 19.42 -8.87 -13.63
CA THR A 124 18.80 -9.07 -14.94
C THR A 124 18.26 -7.78 -15.55
N GLY A 125 18.00 -6.76 -14.72
CA GLY A 125 17.36 -5.51 -15.13
C GLY A 125 15.85 -5.63 -15.40
N ILE A 126 15.26 -6.80 -15.16
CA ILE A 126 13.83 -7.05 -15.39
C ILE A 126 13.01 -6.42 -14.27
N GLY A 127 11.89 -5.79 -14.65
CA GLY A 127 10.97 -5.13 -13.72
C GLY A 127 9.55 -5.67 -13.82
N PHE A 128 8.92 -5.86 -12.67
CA PHE A 128 7.50 -6.23 -12.54
C PHE A 128 6.73 -5.10 -11.90
N LYS A 129 5.52 -4.84 -12.40
CA LYS A 129 4.63 -3.79 -11.89
C LYS A 129 3.24 -4.36 -11.65
N ALA A 130 2.64 -4.02 -10.51
CA ALA A 130 1.30 -4.42 -10.16
C ALA A 130 0.54 -3.33 -9.42
N GLY A 131 -0.79 -3.38 -9.51
CA GLY A 131 -1.69 -2.41 -8.89
C GLY A 131 -1.90 -1.16 -9.74
N HIS A 132 -2.56 -0.16 -9.17
CA HIS A 132 -2.86 1.11 -9.81
C HIS A 132 -3.18 2.18 -8.77
N VAL A 133 -3.12 3.45 -9.16
CA VAL A 133 -3.67 4.54 -8.36
C VAL A 133 -5.16 4.65 -8.64
N ASP A 134 -5.97 4.62 -7.60
CA ASP A 134 -7.43 4.74 -7.68
C ASP A 134 -7.85 6.15 -7.26
N ALA A 135 -7.73 7.06 -8.23
CA ALA A 135 -8.01 8.47 -8.02
C ALA A 135 -9.49 8.74 -7.71
N GLU A 136 -10.41 7.94 -8.25
CA GLU A 136 -11.85 8.13 -8.02
C GLU A 136 -12.24 7.71 -6.61
N LEU A 137 -11.75 6.56 -6.12
CA LEU A 137 -11.99 6.16 -4.75
C LEU A 137 -11.30 7.10 -3.74
N LEU A 138 -10.12 7.61 -4.09
CA LEU A 138 -9.42 8.62 -3.29
C LEU A 138 -10.23 9.92 -3.19
N LYS A 139 -10.78 10.43 -4.29
CA LYS A 139 -11.67 11.60 -4.28
C LYS A 139 -12.89 11.36 -3.40
N LYS A 140 -13.52 10.19 -3.52
CA LYS A 140 -14.64 9.78 -2.65
C LYS A 140 -14.25 9.83 -1.17
N SER A 141 -13.08 9.28 -0.79
CA SER A 141 -12.57 9.32 0.60
C SER A 141 -12.34 10.75 1.11
N LEU A 142 -11.90 11.65 0.23
CA LEU A 142 -11.66 13.05 0.55
C LEU A 142 -12.93 13.93 0.50
N GLY A 143 -14.03 13.42 -0.08
CA GLY A 143 -15.24 14.19 -0.33
C GLY A 143 -15.07 15.23 -1.44
N LEU A 144 -14.29 14.89 -2.47
CA LEU A 144 -13.99 15.72 -3.64
C LEU A 144 -14.73 15.24 -4.89
#